data_AF-A0A835D9J1-F1
#
_entry.id   AF-A0A835D9J1-F1
#
_cell.length_a   1.000
_cell.length_b   1.000
_cell.length_c   1.000
_cell.angle_alpha   90.00
_cell.angle_beta   90.00
_cell.angle_gamma   90.00
#
_symmetry.space_group_name_H-M   'P 1'
#
loop_
_entity.id
_entity.type
_entity.pdbx_description
1 polymer ?
#
loop_
_entity_poly.entity_id
_entity_poly.type
_entity_poly.pdbx_seq_one_letter_code
_entity_poly.pdbx_strand_id
1 'polypeptide(L)'
;MAILSNRGAMERRISLFRHSFNLIRSFTASAPSTSSNDTVAAASKKPKRKKKKNLFEVAQFLPNWGVGYQMAKTHWTGVSYQITKINLYKDGRHGKAWGIVHKDGVPAADISKKISGVHKRCWRYISDSKKTIESTPKPEVQAA
;
A
#
# COMPACT_ATOMS: atom_id res chain seq x y z
N MET A 1 -10.48 49.57 -12.41
CA MET A 1 -11.07 48.36 -13.04
C MET A 1 -9.94 47.48 -13.53
N ALA A 2 -9.99 46.19 -13.15
CA ALA A 2 -9.27 45.03 -13.67
C ALA A 2 -7.77 44.81 -13.35
N ILE A 3 -7.49 43.56 -12.98
CA ILE A 3 -6.28 42.93 -12.44
C ILE A 3 -5.90 41.75 -13.38
N LEU A 4 -4.61 41.39 -13.40
CA LEU A 4 -4.00 40.08 -13.77
C LEU A 4 -3.92 39.62 -15.25
N SER A 5 -2.71 39.19 -15.65
CA SER A 5 -2.32 37.80 -16.04
C SER A 5 -0.88 37.86 -16.59
N ASN A 6 0.21 37.30 -16.05
CA ASN A 6 0.61 35.99 -15.51
C ASN A 6 1.07 34.92 -16.54
N ARG A 7 2.38 34.60 -16.43
CA ARG A 7 3.09 33.32 -16.66
C ARG A 7 3.29 32.76 -18.07
N GLY A 8 4.56 32.84 -18.51
CA GLY A 8 5.48 31.68 -18.46
C GLY A 8 5.29 30.60 -19.53
N ALA A 9 5.88 30.82 -20.71
CA ALA A 9 6.05 29.81 -21.73
C ALA A 9 7.12 28.78 -21.28
N MET A 10 6.70 27.55 -21.01
CA MET A 10 7.59 26.44 -20.69
C MET A 10 7.89 25.64 -21.96
N GLU A 11 9.07 25.88 -22.53
CA GLU A 11 9.63 25.18 -23.68
C GLU A 11 9.79 23.66 -23.41
N ARG A 12 9.20 22.85 -24.28
CA ARG A 12 9.21 21.37 -24.23
C ARG A 12 10.54 20.86 -24.77
N ARG A 13 11.48 20.56 -23.87
CA ARG A 13 12.66 19.73 -24.21
C ARG A 13 12.28 18.25 -24.16
N ILE A 14 11.98 17.67 -25.33
CA ILE A 14 11.73 16.24 -25.51
C ILE A 14 13.11 15.56 -25.63
N SER A 15 13.65 15.00 -24.55
CA SER A 15 14.88 14.20 -24.62
C SER A 15 14.57 12.79 -25.13
N LEU A 16 14.92 12.53 -26.40
CA LEU A 16 14.88 11.20 -27.00
C LEU A 16 16.04 10.36 -26.45
N PHE A 17 15.81 9.64 -25.36
CA PHE A 17 16.78 8.70 -24.80
C PHE A 17 16.83 7.42 -25.65
N ARG A 18 17.68 7.45 -26.68
CA ARG A 18 17.99 6.33 -27.58
C ARG A 18 18.92 5.34 -26.85
N HIS A 19 18.37 4.39 -26.12
CA HIS A 19 19.14 3.30 -25.52
C HIS A 19 19.47 2.24 -26.58
N SER A 20 20.74 2.13 -26.91
CA SER A 20 21.33 1.04 -27.68
C SER A 20 21.24 -0.27 -26.88
N PHE A 21 20.55 -1.26 -27.42
CA PHE A 21 20.56 -2.62 -26.90
C PHE A 21 21.76 -3.37 -27.49
N ASN A 22 22.87 -3.43 -26.76
CA ASN A 22 23.96 -4.34 -27.09
C ASN A 22 23.60 -5.74 -26.61
N LEU A 23 23.07 -6.56 -27.52
CA LEU A 23 22.77 -7.97 -27.31
C LEU A 23 23.99 -8.80 -27.74
N ILE A 24 24.95 -9.03 -26.84
CA ILE A 24 26.02 -10.02 -27.06
C ILE A 24 25.68 -11.25 -26.22
N ARG A 25 25.07 -12.24 -26.89
CA ARG A 25 24.81 -13.57 -26.34
C ARG A 25 25.93 -14.49 -26.83
N SER A 26 26.99 -14.62 -26.03
CA SER A 26 28.02 -15.64 -26.25
C SER A 26 27.56 -16.95 -25.62
N PHE A 27 27.55 -18.02 -26.41
CA PHE A 27 27.19 -19.36 -25.97
C PHE A 27 28.46 -20.21 -25.97
N THR A 28 28.83 -20.75 -24.81
CA THR A 28 29.88 -21.76 -24.70
C THR A 28 29.35 -22.90 -23.85
N ALA A 29 29.44 -24.11 -24.39
CA ALA A 29 28.92 -25.37 -23.84
C ALA A 29 29.90 -26.00 -22.82
N SER A 30 29.39 -26.82 -21.90
CA SER A 30 29.85 -28.22 -21.65
C SER A 30 29.20 -28.89 -20.43
N ALA A 31 28.73 -30.13 -20.68
CA ALA A 31 28.47 -31.36 -19.91
C ALA A 31 28.15 -31.41 -18.38
N PRO A 32 27.38 -32.44 -17.92
CA PRO A 32 27.02 -32.68 -16.51
C PRO A 32 28.00 -33.63 -15.79
N SER A 33 28.11 -33.48 -14.47
CA SER A 33 28.65 -34.54 -13.59
C SER A 33 27.90 -34.61 -12.25
N THR A 34 27.55 -35.84 -11.92
CA THR A 34 26.94 -36.35 -10.68
C THR A 34 27.91 -36.23 -9.50
N SER A 35 27.44 -35.82 -8.32
CA SER A 35 27.55 -36.59 -7.06
C SER A 35 27.12 -35.78 -5.83
N SER A 36 26.44 -36.51 -4.96
CA SER A 36 25.99 -36.23 -3.59
C SER A 36 26.97 -35.43 -2.72
N ASN A 37 26.42 -34.52 -1.91
CA ASN A 37 26.88 -34.36 -0.53
C ASN A 37 25.79 -33.70 0.33
N ASP A 38 25.19 -34.51 1.19
CA ASP A 38 24.45 -34.05 2.36
C ASP A 38 25.40 -33.24 3.24
N THR A 39 25.25 -31.93 3.20
CA THR A 39 25.87 -31.02 4.18
C THR A 39 24.78 -30.13 4.74
N VAL A 40 24.51 -30.34 6.03
CA VAL A 40 23.72 -29.47 6.91
C VAL A 40 24.32 -28.07 6.91
N ALA A 41 23.99 -27.30 5.88
CA ALA A 41 24.29 -25.88 5.82
C ALA A 41 23.13 -25.14 6.50
N ALA A 42 23.36 -24.72 7.74
CA ALA A 42 22.63 -23.63 8.39
C ALA A 42 22.89 -22.33 7.61
N ALA A 43 22.34 -22.26 6.40
CA ALA A 43 22.38 -21.07 5.57
C ALA A 43 21.42 -20.06 6.21
N SER A 44 21.99 -19.05 6.85
CA SER A 44 21.32 -17.81 7.22
C SER A 44 20.60 -17.25 5.99
N LYS A 45 19.33 -17.62 5.82
CA LYS A 45 18.50 -17.19 4.70
C LYS A 45 18.30 -15.69 4.84
N LYS A 46 19.10 -14.89 4.12
CA LYS A 46 18.86 -13.46 3.91
C LYS A 46 17.35 -13.28 3.67
N PRO A 47 16.66 -12.38 4.40
CA PRO A 47 15.21 -12.32 4.34
C PRO A 47 14.79 -12.06 2.89
N LYS A 48 14.16 -13.07 2.27
CA LYS A 48 13.63 -12.98 0.91
C LYS A 48 12.71 -11.76 0.88
N ARG A 49 13.11 -10.75 0.09
CA ARG A 49 12.50 -9.40 0.09
C ARG A 49 10.97 -9.54 0.05
N LYS A 50 10.30 -9.19 1.16
CA LYS A 50 8.85 -9.37 1.30
C LYS A 50 8.17 -8.58 0.19
N LYS A 51 7.39 -9.27 -0.66
CA LYS A 51 6.59 -8.62 -1.70
C LYS A 51 5.65 -7.63 -1.01
N LYS A 52 5.55 -6.41 -1.56
CA LYS A 52 4.60 -5.41 -1.07
C LYS A 52 3.18 -5.96 -1.24
N LYS A 53 2.35 -5.76 -0.23
CA LYS A 53 0.97 -6.25 -0.16
C LYS A 53 -0.04 -5.18 -0.61
N ASN A 54 -1.19 -5.66 -1.03
CA ASN A 54 -2.40 -4.87 -1.31
C ASN A 54 -3.17 -4.60 0.01
N LEU A 55 -4.07 -3.62 0.06
CA LEU A 55 -4.94 -3.36 1.21
C LEU A 55 -5.71 -4.62 1.64
N PHE A 56 -6.29 -5.36 0.69
CA PHE A 56 -7.08 -6.56 1.01
C PHE A 56 -6.21 -7.70 1.56
N GLU A 57 -5.00 -7.85 1.04
CA GLU A 57 -4.04 -8.82 1.57
C GLU A 57 -3.58 -8.44 2.97
N VAL A 58 -3.49 -7.15 3.31
CA VAL A 58 -3.20 -6.71 4.68
C VAL A 58 -4.40 -6.94 5.59
N ALA A 59 -5.60 -6.58 5.13
CA ALA A 59 -6.87 -6.75 5.81
C ALA A 59 -7.22 -8.21 6.10
N GLN A 60 -6.83 -9.14 5.22
CA GLN A 60 -7.08 -10.57 5.40
C GLN A 60 -6.43 -11.14 6.66
N PHE A 61 -5.33 -10.54 7.14
CA PHE A 61 -4.67 -10.95 8.39
C PHE A 61 -5.34 -10.36 9.65
N LEU A 62 -6.33 -9.48 9.49
CA LEU A 62 -7.02 -8.83 10.60
C LEU A 62 -8.42 -9.43 10.78
N PRO A 63 -8.95 -9.41 12.01
CA PRO A 63 -10.33 -9.81 12.24
C PRO A 63 -11.28 -8.86 11.49
N ASN A 64 -12.44 -9.37 11.07
CA ASN A 64 -13.45 -8.62 10.32
C ASN A 64 -12.90 -7.87 9.10
N TRP A 65 -11.90 -8.45 8.41
CA TRP A 65 -11.22 -7.84 7.27
C TRP A 65 -10.62 -6.45 7.57
N GLY A 66 -10.23 -6.18 8.82
CA GLY A 66 -9.59 -4.91 9.17
C GLY A 66 -10.55 -3.72 9.27
N VAL A 67 -11.87 -3.94 9.37
CA VAL A 67 -12.82 -2.86 9.72
C VAL A 67 -12.52 -2.33 11.12
N GLY A 68 -12.49 -1.00 11.26
CA GLY A 68 -12.07 -0.28 12.48
C GLY A 68 -10.57 0.02 12.54
N TYR A 69 -9.73 -0.68 11.76
CA TYR A 69 -8.28 -0.50 11.81
C TYR A 69 -7.79 0.58 10.86
N GLN A 70 -6.68 1.23 11.21
CA GLN A 70 -6.02 2.18 10.32
C GLN A 70 -4.94 1.53 9.46
N MET A 71 -4.94 1.93 8.19
CA MET A 71 -3.95 1.54 7.21
C MET A 71 -3.48 2.76 6.44
N ALA A 72 -2.22 2.74 6.01
CA ALA A 72 -1.68 3.78 5.15
C ALA A 72 -0.90 3.17 4.00
N LYS A 73 -0.69 3.98 2.95
CA LYS A 73 0.30 3.63 1.94
C LYS A 73 1.70 3.86 2.49
N THR A 74 2.67 3.10 2.02
CA THR A 74 4.07 3.18 2.45
C THR A 74 4.68 4.56 2.25
N HIS A 75 4.31 5.27 1.19
CA HIS A 75 4.84 6.59 0.86
C HIS A 75 4.01 7.74 1.44
N TRP A 76 2.93 7.45 2.17
CA TRP A 76 2.13 8.48 2.82
C TRP A 76 2.69 8.76 4.20
N THR A 77 2.88 10.05 4.46
CA THR A 77 3.31 10.62 5.74
C THR A 77 2.15 11.42 6.31
N GLY A 78 1.79 11.19 7.57
CA GLY A 78 0.70 11.93 8.23
C GLY A 78 -0.70 11.61 7.69
N VAL A 79 -0.89 10.64 6.78
CA VAL A 79 -2.22 10.26 6.28
C VAL A 79 -2.46 8.77 6.44
N SER A 80 -3.48 8.41 7.22
CA SER A 80 -3.99 7.05 7.35
C SER A 80 -5.49 7.01 7.03
N TYR A 81 -5.98 5.83 6.71
CA TYR A 81 -7.40 5.56 6.51
C TYR A 81 -7.85 4.55 7.54
N GLN A 82 -8.88 4.87 8.31
CA GLN A 82 -9.61 3.91 9.12
C GLN A 82 -10.64 3.22 8.24
N ILE A 83 -10.59 1.89 8.12
CA ILE A 83 -11.51 1.17 7.26
C ILE A 83 -12.88 1.08 7.95
N THR A 84 -13.94 1.44 7.23
CA THR A 84 -15.33 1.35 7.73
C THR A 84 -16.08 0.21 7.05
N LYS A 85 -15.95 0.08 5.73
CA LYS A 85 -16.69 -0.90 4.94
C LYS A 85 -15.80 -1.48 3.85
N ILE A 86 -15.90 -2.78 3.64
CA ILE A 86 -15.23 -3.49 2.55
C ILE A 86 -16.30 -4.24 1.73
N ASN A 87 -16.15 -4.21 0.41
CA ASN A 87 -16.89 -5.05 -0.52
C ASN A 87 -15.86 -5.83 -1.34
N LEU A 88 -15.72 -7.12 -1.05
CA LEU A 88 -14.79 -8.03 -1.71
C LEU A 88 -15.45 -8.70 -2.92
N TYR A 89 -14.64 -8.97 -3.94
CA TYR A 89 -15.03 -9.83 -5.05
C TYR A 89 -14.67 -11.30 -4.76
N LYS A 90 -14.95 -12.19 -5.72
CA LYS A 90 -14.80 -13.65 -5.57
C LYS A 90 -13.42 -14.11 -5.09
N ASP A 91 -12.35 -13.42 -5.50
CA ASP A 91 -10.97 -13.84 -5.22
C ASP A 91 -10.48 -13.41 -3.83
N GLY A 92 -11.21 -12.55 -3.12
CA GLY A 92 -10.82 -11.99 -1.82
C GLY A 92 -9.60 -11.04 -1.84
N ARG A 93 -8.93 -10.87 -3.00
CA ARG A 93 -7.76 -9.97 -3.19
C ARG A 93 -8.12 -8.63 -3.84
N HIS A 94 -9.35 -8.50 -4.31
CA HIS A 94 -9.87 -7.35 -5.01
C HIS A 94 -11.22 -6.97 -4.44
N GLY A 95 -11.57 -5.71 -4.62
CA GLY A 95 -12.81 -5.18 -4.12
C GLY A 95 -12.80 -3.66 -4.07
N LYS A 96 -13.75 -3.12 -3.33
CA LYS A 96 -13.89 -1.71 -2.98
C LYS A 96 -13.80 -1.57 -1.47
N ALA A 97 -13.18 -0.50 -1.00
CA ALA A 97 -13.15 -0.17 0.41
C ALA A 97 -13.56 1.28 0.62
N TRP A 98 -14.20 1.53 1.75
CA TRP A 98 -14.58 2.85 2.25
C TRP A 98 -13.99 3.03 3.65
N GLY A 99 -13.60 4.25 3.96
CA GLY A 99 -13.00 4.57 5.24
C GLY A 99 -12.91 6.05 5.50
N ILE A 100 -12.61 6.37 6.75
CA ILE A 100 -12.42 7.72 7.26
C ILE A 100 -10.94 8.10 7.11
N VAL A 101 -10.67 9.30 6.61
CA VAL A 101 -9.30 9.81 6.47
C VAL A 101 -8.86 10.39 7.81
N HIS A 102 -7.72 9.93 8.31
CA HIS A 102 -7.04 10.53 9.45
C HIS A 102 -5.82 11.28 8.94
N LYS A 103 -5.71 12.55 9.31
CA LYS A 103 -4.52 13.37 9.04
C LYS A 103 -3.85 13.66 10.38
N ASP A 104 -2.59 13.29 10.51
CA ASP A 104 -1.77 13.48 11.71
C ASP A 104 -2.43 12.95 13.01
N GLY A 105 -3.18 11.86 12.87
CA GLY A 105 -3.92 11.23 13.98
C GLY A 105 -5.34 11.77 14.19
N VAL A 106 -5.68 12.92 13.63
CA VAL A 106 -7.01 13.54 13.76
C VAL A 106 -7.94 13.05 12.63
N PRO A 107 -9.17 12.59 12.94
CA PRO A 107 -10.15 12.27 11.91
C PRO A 107 -10.50 13.55 11.14
N ALA A 108 -10.16 13.58 9.85
CA ALA A 108 -10.38 14.74 9.00
C ALA A 108 -11.80 14.80 8.41
N ALA A 109 -12.56 13.70 8.51
CA ALA A 109 -13.93 13.62 8.01
C ALA A 109 -14.73 12.56 8.75
N ASP A 110 -15.90 12.92 9.29
CA ASP A 110 -16.83 11.95 9.89
C ASP A 110 -17.56 11.09 8.84
N ILE A 111 -17.39 11.41 7.56
CA ILE A 111 -18.03 10.72 6.45
C ILE A 111 -17.08 9.68 5.85
N SER A 112 -17.52 8.43 5.77
CA SER A 112 -16.77 7.36 5.11
C SER A 112 -16.62 7.64 3.62
N LYS A 113 -15.38 7.84 3.16
CA LYS A 113 -15.05 8.09 1.75
C LYS A 113 -14.52 6.83 1.10
N LYS A 114 -14.82 6.65 -0.20
CA LYS A 114 -14.24 5.58 -0.99
C LYS A 114 -12.71 5.71 -1.02
N ILE A 115 -12.01 4.68 -0.57
CA ILE A 115 -10.56 4.63 -0.56
C ILE A 115 -10.06 4.35 -1.99
N SER A 116 -9.16 5.19 -2.49
CA SER A 116 -8.61 5.05 -3.84
C SER A 116 -7.30 4.26 -3.85
N GLY A 117 -7.07 3.51 -4.94
CA GLY A 117 -5.86 2.72 -5.12
C GLY A 117 -5.74 1.57 -4.12
N VAL A 118 -6.86 1.01 -3.66
CA VAL A 118 -6.90 -0.17 -2.78
C VAL A 118 -6.09 -1.32 -3.36
N HIS A 119 -6.15 -1.53 -4.68
CA HIS A 119 -5.44 -2.62 -5.36
C HIS A 119 -3.91 -2.40 -5.51
N LYS A 120 -3.39 -1.23 -5.14
CA LYS A 120 -1.95 -0.96 -5.30
C LYS A 120 -1.14 -1.75 -4.27
N ARG A 121 0.04 -2.23 -4.67
CA ARG A 121 0.96 -2.98 -3.79
C ARG A 121 1.85 -2.04 -2.98
N CYS A 122 1.24 -1.23 -2.13
CA CYS A 122 1.96 -0.29 -1.27
C CYS A 122 1.23 -0.02 0.04
N TRP A 123 0.36 -0.92 0.47
CA TRP A 123 -0.36 -0.77 1.73
C TRP A 123 0.38 -1.44 2.89
N ARG A 124 0.29 -0.81 4.06
CA ARG A 124 0.80 -1.33 5.32
C ARG A 124 -0.22 -1.09 6.43
N TYR A 125 -0.24 -2.01 7.38
CA TYR A 125 -0.97 -1.84 8.63
C TYR A 125 -0.23 -0.87 9.55
N ILE A 126 -0.98 -0.02 10.26
CA ILE A 126 -0.45 0.86 11.30
C ILE A 126 -0.93 0.34 12.66
N SER A 127 0.00 -0.23 13.43
CA SER A 127 -0.29 -0.84 14.73
C SER A 127 -0.76 0.16 15.79
N ASP A 128 -0.36 1.42 15.69
CA ASP A 128 -0.61 2.46 16.70
C ASP A 128 -2.10 2.86 16.80
N SER A 129 -2.94 2.37 15.88
CA SER A 129 -4.34 2.77 15.77
C SER A 129 -5.31 2.06 16.71
N LYS A 130 -4.89 0.99 17.40
CA LYS A 130 -5.76 0.32 18.39
C LYS A 130 -6.14 1.25 19.55
N LYS A 131 -5.32 2.25 19.86
CA LYS A 131 -5.54 3.18 20.99
C LYS A 131 -6.65 4.20 20.75
N THR A 132 -6.94 4.57 19.49
CA THR A 132 -7.94 5.62 19.22
C THR A 132 -9.38 5.12 19.30
N ILE A 133 -9.61 3.81 19.09
CA ILE A 133 -10.95 3.22 19.14
C ILE A 133 -11.43 3.07 20.59
N GLU A 134 -10.49 2.92 21.55
CA GLU A 134 -10.83 2.91 22.99
C GLU A 134 -11.06 4.32 23.56
N SER A 135 -10.65 5.38 22.85
CA SER A 135 -10.69 6.76 23.31
C SER A 135 -11.78 7.62 22.65
N THR A 136 -12.84 7.02 22.09
CA THR A 136 -14.03 7.78 21.69
C THR A 136 -15.24 7.23 22.45
N PRO A 137 -15.83 8.01 23.39
CA PRO A 137 -16.93 7.55 24.23
C PRO A 137 -18.19 7.40 23.40
N LYS A 138 -18.88 6.29 23.67
CA LYS A 138 -20.30 6.05 23.37
C LYS A 138 -21.10 7.35 23.56
N PRO A 139 -21.70 7.98 22.53
CA PRO A 139 -22.66 9.03 22.78
C PRO A 139 -23.87 8.40 23.48
N GLU A 140 -24.00 8.75 24.74
CA GLU A 140 -25.14 8.49 25.60
C GLU A 140 -26.40 9.02 24.93
N VAL A 141 -27.35 8.12 24.74
CA VAL A 141 -28.68 8.41 24.23
C VAL A 141 -29.39 9.28 25.27
N GLN A 142 -29.51 10.58 25.02
CA GLN A 142 -30.42 11.43 25.76
C GLN A 142 -31.85 11.09 25.32
N ALA A 143 -32.56 10.35 26.18
CA ALA A 143 -34.01 10.26 26.16
C ALA A 143 -34.57 11.51 26.85
N ALA A 144 -35.49 12.20 26.18
CA ALA A 144 -36.38 13.21 26.74
C ALA A 144 -37.82 12.72 26.57
#